data_AF-A0A5M9K4G8-F1
#
_entry.id   AF-A0A5M9K4G8-F1
#
_cell.length_a   1.000
_cell.length_b   1.000
_cell.length_c   1.000
_cell.angle_alpha   90.00
_cell.angle_beta   90.00
_cell.angle_gamma   90.00
#
_symmetry.space_group_name_H-M   'P 1'
#
loop_
_entity.id
_entity.type
_entity.pdbx_description
1 polymer ?
#
loop_
_entity_poly.entity_id
_entity_poly.type
_entity_poly.pdbx_seq_one_letter_code
_entity_poly.pdbx_strand_id
1 'polypeptide(L)'
;MAITYALMQRLEELAEAEPERVQIIKKARVTGLKKEGNKISGVNYEFGGESSFVEGPVVLATGGYAADFTETSLLKKHRPDTYDLASTNGVHATGDGQKMVMAIGGNGIDMDKVQVHPTGLVDPKDPGSKWKFLAAEALRGEGGLLLNGDGDRFCDELGHRDYVSGEMWKEKDKGKFPVRLILNSKASNVLDFHTRHYSGRGLMKKMTGKELAKEIGCTPDHLQGTFKKYNKIAEGKEKDPYGKKFFHNGPVDIDDDFHVAVMEPVLHFTMGGIEINADAQILNQDGKPFEGLYACGELAGGVHGANRLGGSSLLGCVVYGRVAGDSASNYLFQNALKGNLGSASRLGQISLHIDPSQPGKISVEWDSQSSGTGDKVAQQSQTSAGPVLKNGADSSDPGKVSKPTKPSEFKVPEKEFTMEEVAKHNKKEDLWVVVKGVVMDVSDWLDEHPGGPQALMNFMGRDATEEFEMLHDDEVIPKYAASQVIGRVKGVTPTLEF
;
A
#
# COMPACT_ATOMS: atom_id res chain seq x y z
N MET A 1 0.44 -8.77 -1.72
CA MET A 1 -0.13 -8.33 -0.42
C MET A 1 0.38 -9.13 0.78
N ALA A 2 0.89 -10.36 0.62
CA ALA A 2 1.37 -11.18 1.75
C ALA A 2 2.39 -10.48 2.67
N ILE A 3 3.39 -9.79 2.12
CA ILE A 3 4.40 -9.08 2.92
C ILE A 3 3.76 -7.98 3.79
N THR A 4 2.88 -7.16 3.22
CA THR A 4 2.26 -6.03 3.93
C THR A 4 1.33 -6.53 5.04
N TYR A 5 0.50 -7.54 4.76
CA TYR A 5 -0.38 -8.13 5.77
C TYR A 5 0.41 -8.77 6.91
N ALA A 6 1.44 -9.57 6.60
CA ALA A 6 2.26 -10.20 7.62
C ALA A 6 2.94 -9.17 8.54
N LEU A 7 3.45 -8.07 7.99
CA LEU A 7 4.06 -7.00 8.79
C LEU A 7 3.04 -6.26 9.65
N MET A 8 1.87 -5.91 9.10
CA MET A 8 0.81 -5.22 9.83
C MET A 8 0.27 -6.09 10.97
N GLN A 9 -0.08 -7.34 10.67
CA GLN A 9 -0.56 -8.30 11.65
C GLN A 9 0.46 -8.48 12.77
N ARG A 10 1.74 -8.64 12.42
CA ARG A 10 2.79 -8.79 13.43
C ARG A 10 2.93 -7.55 14.33
N LEU A 11 2.81 -6.35 13.76
CA LEU A 11 2.87 -5.11 14.53
C LEU A 11 1.67 -4.98 15.47
N GLU A 12 0.48 -5.33 15.02
CA GLU A 12 -0.74 -5.35 15.84
C GLU A 12 -0.65 -6.37 16.97
N GLU A 13 -0.22 -7.60 16.69
CA GLU A 13 0.03 -8.64 17.70
C GLU A 13 0.99 -8.15 18.78
N LEU A 14 2.09 -7.49 18.39
CA LEU A 14 3.06 -6.94 19.34
C LEU A 14 2.46 -5.79 20.16
N ALA A 15 1.66 -4.93 19.54
CA ALA A 15 0.99 -3.84 20.25
C ALA A 15 -0.06 -4.34 21.25
N GLU A 16 -0.68 -5.49 20.99
CA GLU A 16 -1.62 -6.15 21.91
C GLU A 16 -0.91 -6.94 23.01
N ALA A 17 0.14 -7.69 22.67
CA ALA A 17 0.85 -8.57 23.60
C ALA A 17 1.86 -7.84 24.50
N GLU A 18 2.47 -6.77 24.01
CA GLU A 18 3.50 -5.97 24.69
C GLU A 18 3.19 -4.45 24.57
N PRO A 19 2.02 -3.97 25.06
CA PRO A 19 1.53 -2.59 24.86
C PRO A 19 2.41 -1.50 25.52
N GLU A 20 3.25 -1.88 26.47
CA GLU A 20 4.28 -1.03 27.06
C GLU A 20 5.52 -0.86 26.16
N ARG A 21 5.71 -1.74 25.17
CA ARG A 21 6.84 -1.72 24.24
C ARG A 21 6.46 -1.23 22.84
N VAL A 22 5.26 -1.55 22.38
CA VAL A 22 4.77 -1.20 21.04
C VAL A 22 3.39 -0.59 21.15
N GLN A 23 3.20 0.59 20.57
CA GLN A 23 1.91 1.27 20.51
C GLN A 23 1.62 1.72 19.09
N ILE A 24 0.36 1.55 18.66
CA ILE A 24 -0.13 2.03 17.38
C ILE A 24 -1.20 3.08 17.64
N ILE A 25 -0.94 4.32 17.24
CA ILE A 25 -1.90 5.42 17.37
C ILE A 25 -2.41 5.77 15.97
N LYS A 26 -3.64 5.35 15.67
CA LYS A 26 -4.34 5.69 14.42
C LYS A 26 -4.92 7.10 14.50
N LYS A 27 -5.20 7.73 13.35
CA LYS A 27 -5.73 9.10 13.26
C LYS A 27 -4.85 10.14 13.99
N ALA A 28 -3.56 9.84 14.16
CA ALA A 28 -2.54 10.76 14.65
C ALA A 28 -1.70 11.25 13.48
N ARG A 29 -1.74 12.55 13.19
CA ARG A 29 -0.98 13.15 12.08
C ARG A 29 0.27 13.82 12.62
N VAL A 30 1.44 13.34 12.27
CA VAL A 30 2.70 14.05 12.56
C VAL A 30 2.74 15.34 11.75
N THR A 31 2.98 16.47 12.42
CA THR A 31 2.96 17.82 11.83
C THR A 31 4.32 18.52 11.83
N GLY A 32 5.28 18.03 12.63
CA GLY A 32 6.62 18.60 12.62
C GLY A 32 7.66 17.82 13.42
N LEU A 33 8.93 18.08 13.11
CA LEU A 33 10.09 17.53 13.80
C LEU A 33 10.63 18.55 14.80
N LYS A 34 10.91 18.12 16.03
CA LYS A 34 11.55 18.98 17.04
C LYS A 34 13.06 18.99 16.82
N LYS A 35 13.58 20.10 16.31
CA LYS A 35 15.00 20.29 15.98
C LYS A 35 15.70 21.25 16.95
N GLU A 36 16.85 20.83 17.46
CA GLU A 36 17.77 21.63 18.29
C GLU A 36 19.19 21.50 17.74
N GLY A 37 19.68 22.53 17.06
CA GLY A 37 20.93 22.42 16.29
C GLY A 37 20.80 21.37 15.18
N ASN A 38 21.65 20.33 15.22
CA ASN A 38 21.61 19.18 14.29
C ASN A 38 20.87 17.96 14.87
N LYS A 39 20.29 18.07 16.07
CA LYS A 39 19.61 16.98 16.76
C LYS A 39 18.11 17.07 16.56
N ILE A 40 17.49 15.92 16.34
CA ILE A 40 16.04 15.72 16.36
C ILE A 40 15.69 14.95 17.63
N SER A 41 14.82 15.53 18.45
CA SER A 41 14.45 14.99 19.75
C SER A 41 13.03 14.42 19.81
N GLY A 42 12.27 14.48 18.72
CA GLY A 42 10.92 13.93 18.68
C GLY A 42 10.06 14.56 17.61
N VAL A 43 8.75 14.32 17.71
CA VAL A 43 7.75 14.83 16.76
C VAL A 43 6.59 15.51 17.46
N ASN A 44 6.07 16.55 16.83
CA ASN A 44 4.75 17.08 17.12
C ASN A 44 3.73 16.34 16.26
N TYR A 45 2.58 16.02 16.83
CA TYR A 45 1.49 15.38 16.11
C TYR A 45 0.13 15.91 16.59
N GLU A 46 -0.85 15.87 15.70
CA GLU A 46 -2.25 16.16 15.99
C GLU A 46 -3.02 14.87 16.23
N PHE A 47 -3.78 14.80 17.31
CA PHE A 47 -4.65 13.68 17.64
C PHE A 47 -5.90 14.20 18.34
N GLY A 48 -7.08 13.79 17.87
CA GLY A 48 -8.35 14.27 18.45
C GLY A 48 -8.58 15.79 18.34
N GLY A 49 -7.92 16.46 17.39
CA GLY A 49 -7.94 17.93 17.26
C GLY A 49 -6.98 18.67 18.21
N GLU A 50 -6.21 17.95 19.02
CA GLU A 50 -5.22 18.52 19.93
C GLU A 50 -3.80 18.28 19.41
N SER A 51 -2.92 19.26 19.62
CA SER A 51 -1.48 19.11 19.36
C SER A 51 -0.79 18.45 20.55
N SER A 52 0.02 17.44 20.29
CA SER A 52 0.79 16.67 21.25
C SER A 52 2.25 16.55 20.78
N PHE A 53 3.13 16.18 21.71
CA PHE A 53 4.56 15.96 21.45
C PHE A 53 4.97 14.60 22.01
N VAL A 54 5.79 13.88 21.26
CA VAL A 54 6.45 12.65 21.72
C VAL A 54 7.96 12.78 21.53
N GLU A 55 8.70 12.50 22.59
CA GLU A 55 10.17 12.55 22.62
C GLU A 55 10.78 11.20 22.19
N GLY A 56 11.87 11.26 21.44
CA GLY A 56 12.64 10.09 21.05
C GLY A 56 13.31 10.23 19.68
N PRO A 57 14.15 9.26 19.29
CA PRO A 57 14.60 9.15 17.91
C PRO A 57 13.40 8.92 16.98
N VAL A 58 13.51 9.44 15.76
CA VAL A 58 12.41 9.45 14.79
C VAL A 58 12.79 8.62 13.57
N VAL A 59 11.93 7.66 13.21
CA VAL A 59 12.02 6.93 11.94
C VAL A 59 10.82 7.35 11.07
N LEU A 60 11.08 7.97 9.93
CA LEU A 60 10.04 8.39 8.99
C LEU A 60 9.82 7.31 7.91
N ALA A 61 8.58 6.82 7.81
CA ALA A 61 8.15 5.79 6.87
C ALA A 61 6.85 6.20 6.13
N THR A 62 6.75 7.47 5.73
CA THR A 62 5.48 8.08 5.28
C THR A 62 5.15 7.90 3.80
N GLY A 63 5.89 7.06 3.07
CA GLY A 63 5.68 6.81 1.65
C GLY A 63 6.07 7.99 0.73
N GLY A 64 5.56 7.96 -0.50
CA GLY A 64 5.90 8.90 -1.58
C GLY A 64 5.00 10.15 -1.68
N TYR A 65 5.10 10.82 -2.84
CA TYR A 65 4.35 12.04 -3.17
C TYR A 65 3.58 11.99 -4.50
N ALA A 66 3.34 10.78 -5.04
CA ALA A 66 2.64 10.56 -6.32
C ALA A 66 1.11 10.76 -6.28
N ALA A 67 0.55 11.09 -5.11
CA ALA A 67 -0.87 11.42 -4.92
C ALA A 67 -1.07 12.91 -4.55
N ASP A 68 -0.02 13.72 -4.53
CA ASP A 68 -0.10 15.13 -4.16
C ASP A 68 -0.51 16.03 -5.32
N PHE A 69 -1.80 16.37 -5.38
CA PHE A 69 -2.37 17.31 -6.35
C PHE A 69 -2.70 18.67 -5.72
N THR A 70 -1.96 19.06 -4.68
CA THR A 70 -2.11 20.38 -4.05
C THR A 70 -1.14 21.41 -4.63
N GLU A 71 -1.35 22.69 -4.31
CA GLU A 71 -0.45 23.77 -4.75
C GLU A 71 0.97 23.66 -4.19
N THR A 72 1.15 22.96 -3.07
CA THR A 72 2.48 22.73 -2.45
C THR A 72 3.14 21.43 -2.93
N SER A 73 2.63 20.86 -4.02
CA SER A 73 3.03 19.55 -4.50
C SER A 73 4.49 19.48 -4.93
N LEU A 74 5.20 18.50 -4.36
CA LEU A 74 6.54 18.13 -4.80
C LEU A 74 6.52 17.60 -6.24
N LEU A 75 5.44 16.93 -6.64
CA LEU A 75 5.24 16.51 -8.02
C LEU A 75 5.11 17.72 -8.95
N LYS A 76 4.27 18.71 -8.60
CA LYS A 76 4.11 19.95 -9.39
C LYS A 76 5.43 20.72 -9.52
N LYS A 77 6.21 20.75 -8.43
CA LYS A 77 7.50 21.46 -8.37
C LYS A 77 8.58 20.78 -9.23
N HIS A 78 8.68 19.45 -9.18
CA HIS A 78 9.82 18.72 -9.76
C HIS A 78 9.50 18.02 -11.09
N ARG A 79 8.23 17.68 -11.35
CA ARG A 79 7.74 17.00 -12.55
C ARG A 79 6.38 17.53 -13.03
N PRO A 80 6.30 18.84 -13.36
CA PRO A 80 5.06 19.46 -13.82
C PRO A 80 4.48 18.79 -15.08
N ASP A 81 5.33 18.16 -15.90
CA ASP A 81 4.94 17.40 -17.10
C ASP A 81 4.05 16.18 -16.82
N THR A 82 4.08 15.65 -15.59
CA THR A 82 3.28 14.48 -15.20
C THR A 82 2.21 14.78 -14.16
N TYR A 83 2.12 16.02 -13.70
CA TYR A 83 1.22 16.43 -12.62
C TYR A 83 -0.25 16.12 -12.90
N ASP A 84 -0.67 16.21 -14.16
CA ASP A 84 -2.06 15.98 -14.57
C ASP A 84 -2.42 14.51 -14.83
N LEU A 85 -1.47 13.57 -14.68
CA LEU A 85 -1.77 12.16 -14.82
C LEU A 85 -2.63 11.65 -13.64
N ALA A 86 -3.42 10.62 -13.89
CA ALA A 86 -4.06 9.85 -12.82
C ALA A 86 -3.00 9.05 -12.04
N SER A 87 -3.33 8.62 -10.82
CA SER A 87 -2.40 7.93 -9.92
C SER A 87 -2.98 6.60 -9.46
N THR A 88 -2.09 5.64 -9.16
CA THR A 88 -2.46 4.36 -8.53
C THR A 88 -2.21 4.36 -7.03
N ASN A 89 -1.82 5.50 -6.47
CA ASN A 89 -1.48 5.63 -5.06
C ASN A 89 -2.74 5.82 -4.21
N GLY A 90 -2.63 5.52 -2.92
CA GLY A 90 -3.61 6.00 -1.95
C GLY A 90 -3.52 7.52 -1.81
N VAL A 91 -4.65 8.16 -1.49
CA VAL A 91 -4.75 9.62 -1.33
C VAL A 91 -3.82 10.19 -0.24
N HIS A 92 -3.25 9.34 0.60
CA HIS A 92 -2.32 9.69 1.67
C HIS A 92 -0.87 9.89 1.20
N ALA A 93 -0.50 9.51 -0.03
CA ALA A 93 0.87 9.64 -0.55
C ALA A 93 1.16 11.08 -1.02
N THR A 94 1.13 12.03 -0.08
CA THR A 94 1.18 13.48 -0.32
C THR A 94 2.54 14.13 -0.04
N GLY A 95 3.57 13.32 0.24
CA GLY A 95 4.92 13.82 0.48
C GLY A 95 5.12 14.55 1.82
N ASP A 96 4.24 14.34 2.80
CA ASP A 96 4.26 15.09 4.07
C ASP A 96 5.61 14.92 4.81
N GLY A 97 6.16 13.70 4.86
CA GLY A 97 7.47 13.45 5.47
C GLY A 97 8.63 14.12 4.73
N GLN A 98 8.63 14.07 3.39
CA GLN A 98 9.62 14.75 2.56
C GLN A 98 9.58 16.26 2.80
N LYS A 99 8.39 16.86 2.80
CA LYS A 99 8.20 18.30 3.07
C LYS A 99 8.70 18.68 4.46
N MET A 100 8.37 17.89 5.49
CA MET A 100 8.84 18.14 6.87
C MET A 100 10.37 18.11 6.97
N VAL A 101 11.01 17.12 6.36
CA VAL A 101 12.46 16.98 6.38
C VAL A 101 13.15 18.12 5.61
N MET A 102 12.64 18.46 4.42
CA MET A 102 13.20 19.57 3.63
C MET A 102 13.06 20.91 4.38
N ALA A 103 11.97 21.14 5.11
CA ALA A 103 11.75 22.35 5.88
C ALA A 103 12.77 22.55 7.02
N ILE A 104 13.37 21.47 7.54
CA ILE A 104 14.40 21.53 8.58
C ILE A 104 15.84 21.48 8.03
N GLY A 105 16.01 21.54 6.70
CA GLY A 105 17.31 21.54 6.01
C GLY A 105 17.84 20.15 5.66
N GLY A 106 16.97 19.15 5.51
CA GLY A 106 17.33 17.86 4.93
C GLY A 106 17.41 17.89 3.40
N ASN A 107 18.26 17.04 2.84
CA ASN A 107 18.48 16.98 1.39
C ASN A 107 17.41 16.15 0.69
N GLY A 108 16.89 16.69 -0.41
CA GLY A 108 16.20 15.91 -1.42
C GLY A 108 17.18 15.45 -2.49
N ILE A 109 17.10 14.19 -2.89
CA ILE A 109 17.87 13.62 -4.00
C ILE A 109 16.93 13.06 -5.05
N ASP A 110 17.29 13.23 -6.34
CA ASP A 110 16.57 12.66 -7.48
C ASP A 110 15.07 13.02 -7.52
N MET A 111 14.66 14.18 -6.99
CA MET A 111 13.25 14.56 -6.83
C MET A 111 12.46 14.62 -8.15
N ASP A 112 13.13 14.72 -9.29
CA ASP A 112 12.55 14.65 -10.64
C ASP A 112 12.31 13.21 -11.12
N LYS A 113 12.88 12.20 -10.45
CA LYS A 113 12.71 10.78 -10.76
C LYS A 113 11.39 10.27 -10.20
N VAL A 114 10.34 10.48 -11.00
CA VAL A 114 8.98 9.98 -10.78
C VAL A 114 8.63 9.01 -11.90
N GLN A 115 8.18 7.82 -11.52
CA GLN A 115 7.83 6.74 -12.43
C GLN A 115 6.35 6.79 -12.81
N VAL A 116 6.13 6.80 -14.12
CA VAL A 116 4.84 6.56 -14.75
C VAL A 116 4.77 5.07 -15.09
N HIS A 117 3.69 4.42 -14.70
CA HIS A 117 3.41 3.02 -15.04
C HIS A 117 2.52 2.94 -16.27
N PRO A 118 2.77 2.03 -17.23
CA PRO A 118 2.02 1.99 -18.49
C PRO A 118 0.59 1.45 -18.37
N THR A 119 0.32 0.61 -17.36
CA THR A 119 -0.94 -0.15 -17.26
C THR A 119 -1.80 0.26 -16.06
N GLY A 120 -2.28 1.51 -16.06
CA GLY A 120 -3.43 1.92 -15.23
C GLY A 120 -4.73 1.48 -15.88
N LEU A 121 -5.56 0.74 -15.15
CA LEU A 121 -6.86 0.24 -15.64
C LEU A 121 -7.85 1.40 -15.73
N VAL A 122 -8.40 1.62 -16.92
CA VAL A 122 -9.46 2.59 -17.15
C VAL A 122 -10.80 1.94 -16.86
N ASP A 123 -11.51 2.44 -15.84
CA ASP A 123 -12.89 2.03 -15.58
C ASP A 123 -13.81 2.59 -16.69
N PRO A 124 -14.54 1.75 -17.44
CA PRO A 124 -15.48 2.23 -18.44
C PRO A 124 -16.60 3.11 -17.87
N LYS A 125 -16.92 2.99 -16.58
CA LYS A 125 -17.94 3.79 -15.89
C LYS A 125 -17.42 5.16 -15.42
N ASP A 126 -16.11 5.26 -15.18
CA ASP A 126 -15.44 6.51 -14.77
C ASP A 126 -14.04 6.63 -15.44
N PRO A 127 -14.00 6.83 -16.76
CA PRO A 127 -12.74 6.88 -17.50
C PRO A 127 -11.89 8.09 -17.11
N GLY A 128 -12.49 9.15 -16.57
CA GLY A 128 -11.80 10.37 -16.14
C GLY A 128 -11.24 10.34 -14.71
N SER A 129 -11.48 9.26 -13.95
CA SER A 129 -11.03 9.17 -12.56
C SER A 129 -9.54 9.46 -12.40
N LYS A 130 -9.19 10.27 -11.40
CA LYS A 130 -7.79 10.51 -11.00
C LYS A 130 -7.16 9.33 -10.26
N TRP A 131 -7.95 8.34 -9.86
CA TRP A 131 -7.47 7.17 -9.14
C TRP A 131 -7.74 5.92 -9.97
N LYS A 132 -6.68 5.23 -10.38
CA LYS A 132 -6.78 4.03 -11.21
C LYS A 132 -6.26 2.82 -10.47
N PHE A 133 -6.89 1.67 -10.70
CA PHE A 133 -6.32 0.40 -10.30
C PHE A 133 -5.11 0.08 -11.18
N LEU A 134 -4.05 -0.41 -10.56
CA LEU A 134 -2.88 -0.87 -11.29
C LEU A 134 -3.15 -2.27 -11.86
N ALA A 135 -3.00 -2.44 -13.17
CA ALA A 135 -2.86 -3.78 -13.75
C ALA A 135 -1.45 -4.30 -13.49
N ALA A 136 -1.37 -5.50 -12.88
CA ALA A 136 -0.10 -6.13 -12.54
C ALA A 136 0.81 -6.28 -13.77
N GLU A 137 2.11 -6.01 -13.59
CA GLU A 137 3.12 -6.21 -14.64
C GLU A 137 3.20 -7.68 -15.10
N ALA A 138 2.80 -8.62 -14.22
CA ALA A 138 2.66 -10.04 -14.52
C ALA A 138 1.72 -10.31 -15.71
N LEU A 139 0.70 -9.46 -15.95
CA LEU A 139 -0.18 -9.61 -17.12
C LEU A 139 0.62 -9.56 -18.43
N ARG A 140 1.58 -8.63 -18.55
CA ARG A 140 2.49 -8.56 -19.71
C ARG A 140 3.54 -9.67 -19.65
N GLY A 141 4.05 -9.97 -18.45
CA GLY A 141 5.00 -11.05 -18.17
C GLY A 141 4.54 -12.42 -18.67
N GLU A 142 3.27 -12.74 -18.48
CA GLU A 142 2.64 -14.01 -18.87
C GLU A 142 2.08 -13.98 -20.30
N GLY A 143 2.58 -13.09 -21.17
CA GLY A 143 2.24 -13.09 -22.60
C GLY A 143 1.11 -12.15 -22.99
N GLY A 144 0.67 -11.26 -22.10
CA GLY A 144 -0.26 -10.20 -22.45
C GLY A 144 0.31 -9.22 -23.48
N LEU A 145 -0.50 -8.86 -24.47
CA LEU A 145 -0.12 -7.93 -25.54
C LEU A 145 -0.75 -6.56 -25.33
N LEU A 146 -0.04 -5.51 -25.72
CA LEU A 146 -0.59 -4.16 -25.83
C LEU A 146 -0.92 -3.88 -27.30
N LEU A 147 -2.20 -3.66 -27.57
CA LEU A 147 -2.70 -3.29 -28.90
C LEU A 147 -3.17 -1.84 -28.89
N ASN A 148 -2.85 -1.10 -29.94
CA ASN A 148 -3.36 0.25 -30.15
C ASN A 148 -4.80 0.25 -30.70
N GLY A 149 -5.33 1.43 -31.02
CA GLY A 149 -6.67 1.64 -31.55
C GLY A 149 -6.94 0.97 -32.91
N ASP A 150 -5.90 0.54 -33.63
CA ASP A 150 -6.03 -0.16 -34.92
C ASP A 150 -5.96 -1.70 -34.77
N GLY A 151 -5.56 -2.21 -33.61
CA GLY A 151 -5.31 -3.64 -33.39
C GLY A 151 -3.87 -4.08 -33.64
N ASP A 152 -2.94 -3.13 -33.75
CA ASP A 152 -1.51 -3.38 -33.95
C ASP A 152 -0.74 -3.35 -32.63
N ARG A 153 0.29 -4.19 -32.54
CA ARG A 153 1.37 -4.01 -31.54
C ARG A 153 2.16 -2.74 -31.86
N PHE A 154 2.77 -2.15 -30.84
CA PHE A 154 3.56 -0.93 -30.99
C PHE A 154 4.84 -0.88 -30.13
N CYS A 155 5.08 -1.86 -29.27
CA CYS A 155 6.26 -1.90 -28.40
C CYS A 155 6.62 -3.33 -27.97
N ASP A 156 7.78 -3.49 -27.35
CA ASP A 156 8.04 -4.64 -26.48
C ASP A 156 7.35 -4.43 -25.13
N GLU A 157 6.32 -5.23 -24.87
CA GLU A 157 5.51 -5.18 -23.66
C GLU A 157 6.32 -5.51 -22.38
N LEU A 158 7.52 -6.08 -22.50
CA LEU A 158 8.42 -6.36 -21.38
C LEU A 158 9.53 -5.31 -21.20
N GLY A 159 9.50 -4.25 -22.02
CA GLY A 159 10.40 -3.13 -21.87
C GLY A 159 10.22 -2.40 -20.53
N HIS A 160 11.19 -1.55 -20.20
CA HIS A 160 11.12 -0.72 -19.00
C HIS A 160 9.89 0.20 -19.05
N ARG A 161 9.39 0.58 -17.87
CA ARG A 161 8.13 1.35 -17.73
C ARG A 161 8.17 2.70 -18.45
N ASP A 162 9.29 3.40 -18.39
CA ASP A 162 9.55 4.64 -19.13
C ASP A 162 9.46 4.44 -20.66
N TYR A 163 10.05 3.36 -21.17
CA TYR A 163 9.94 2.99 -22.58
C TYR A 163 8.49 2.68 -22.98
N VAL A 164 7.80 1.79 -22.26
CA VAL A 164 6.43 1.38 -22.63
C VAL A 164 5.46 2.56 -22.54
N SER A 165 5.53 3.37 -21.47
CA SER A 165 4.72 4.59 -21.35
C SER A 165 5.07 5.62 -22.44
N GLY A 166 6.35 5.74 -22.81
CA GLY A 166 6.79 6.60 -23.90
C GLY A 166 6.23 6.17 -25.27
N GLU A 167 6.22 4.87 -25.57
CA GLU A 167 5.59 4.34 -26.79
C GLU A 167 4.07 4.54 -26.78
N MET A 168 3.42 4.40 -25.62
CA MET A 168 2.00 4.75 -25.49
C MET A 168 1.75 6.22 -25.81
N TRP A 169 2.60 7.16 -25.37
CA TRP A 169 2.43 8.57 -25.74
C TRP A 169 2.56 8.82 -27.25
N LYS A 170 3.49 8.14 -27.92
CA LYS A 170 3.60 8.21 -29.39
C LYS A 170 2.34 7.69 -30.08
N GLU A 171 1.71 6.64 -29.57
CA GLU A 171 0.44 6.15 -30.11
C GLU A 171 -0.72 7.13 -29.85
N LYS A 172 -0.72 7.81 -28.70
CA LYS A 172 -1.69 8.87 -28.39
C LYS A 172 -1.57 10.04 -29.37
N ASP A 173 -0.35 10.50 -29.65
CA ASP A 173 -0.09 11.60 -30.59
C ASP A 173 -0.50 11.26 -32.04
N LYS A 174 -0.46 9.97 -32.40
CA LYS A 174 -0.95 9.45 -33.68
C LYS A 174 -2.47 9.28 -33.73
N GLY A 175 -3.19 9.54 -32.64
CA GLY A 175 -4.62 9.30 -32.53
C GLY A 175 -5.00 7.81 -32.44
N LYS A 176 -4.06 6.93 -32.06
CA LYS A 176 -4.23 5.47 -32.01
C LYS A 176 -4.59 4.97 -30.61
N PHE A 177 -5.32 5.78 -29.84
CA PHE A 177 -5.93 5.37 -28.57
C PHE A 177 -7.38 4.91 -28.80
N PRO A 178 -7.96 4.09 -27.91
CA PRO A 178 -7.39 3.58 -26.67
C PRO A 178 -6.42 2.41 -26.87
N VAL A 179 -5.40 2.32 -25.99
CA VAL A 179 -4.56 1.12 -25.87
C VAL A 179 -5.27 0.07 -25.04
N ARG A 180 -5.21 -1.18 -25.48
CA ARG A 180 -5.79 -2.34 -24.79
C ARG A 180 -4.71 -3.33 -24.41
N LEU A 181 -4.76 -3.83 -23.18
CA LEU A 181 -4.06 -5.05 -22.79
C LEU A 181 -4.98 -6.24 -23.07
N ILE A 182 -4.46 -7.26 -23.75
CA ILE A 182 -5.18 -8.50 -24.02
C ILE A 182 -4.43 -9.71 -23.46
N LEU A 183 -5.16 -10.66 -22.90
CA LEU A 183 -4.66 -11.95 -22.44
C LEU A 183 -5.45 -13.04 -23.14
N ASN A 184 -4.77 -13.96 -23.82
CA ASN A 184 -5.43 -15.14 -24.37
C ASN A 184 -5.84 -16.12 -23.24
N SER A 185 -6.52 -17.21 -23.57
CA SER A 185 -7.01 -18.17 -22.58
C SER A 185 -5.89 -18.77 -21.73
N LYS A 186 -4.73 -19.09 -22.33
CA LYS A 186 -3.56 -19.64 -21.63
C LYS A 186 -3.02 -18.68 -20.56
N ALA A 187 -2.74 -17.43 -20.94
CA ALA A 187 -2.27 -16.40 -20.02
C ALA A 187 -3.31 -16.11 -18.94
N SER A 188 -4.58 -16.09 -19.31
CA SER A 188 -5.70 -15.89 -18.38
C SER A 188 -5.77 -17.00 -17.33
N ASN A 189 -5.58 -18.26 -17.71
CA ASN A 189 -5.61 -19.38 -16.77
C ASN A 189 -4.45 -19.36 -15.77
N VAL A 190 -3.25 -18.95 -16.20
CA VAL A 190 -2.10 -18.75 -15.29
C VAL A 190 -2.37 -17.62 -14.30
N LEU A 191 -3.06 -16.58 -14.76
CA LEU A 191 -3.35 -15.36 -14.01
C LEU A 191 -4.81 -15.31 -13.51
N ASP A 192 -5.45 -16.46 -13.28
CA ASP A 192 -6.88 -16.58 -13.00
C ASP A 192 -7.34 -15.59 -11.90
N PHE A 193 -6.57 -15.53 -10.81
CA PHE A 193 -6.79 -14.58 -9.73
C PHE A 193 -6.92 -13.13 -10.23
N HIS A 194 -5.98 -12.68 -11.06
CA HIS A 194 -5.97 -11.32 -11.57
C HIS A 194 -7.13 -11.08 -12.54
N THR A 195 -7.39 -12.02 -13.45
CA THR A 195 -8.49 -11.87 -14.42
C THR A 195 -9.84 -11.85 -13.73
N ARG A 196 -10.09 -12.70 -12.73
CA ARG A 196 -11.32 -12.65 -11.92
C ARG A 196 -11.40 -11.37 -11.10
N HIS A 197 -10.33 -10.99 -10.41
CA HIS A 197 -10.28 -9.78 -9.60
C HIS A 197 -10.58 -8.51 -10.41
N TYR A 198 -9.97 -8.36 -11.60
CA TYR A 198 -10.22 -7.20 -12.46
C TYR A 198 -11.59 -7.25 -13.14
N SER A 199 -12.08 -8.45 -13.49
CA SER A 199 -13.40 -8.61 -14.12
C SER A 199 -14.55 -8.38 -13.13
N GLY A 200 -14.43 -8.85 -11.89
CA GLY A 200 -15.40 -8.59 -10.81
C GLY A 200 -15.57 -7.10 -10.51
N ARG A 201 -14.49 -6.32 -10.70
CA ARG A 201 -14.50 -4.85 -10.61
C ARG A 201 -15.01 -4.14 -11.87
N GLY A 202 -15.30 -4.88 -12.95
CA GLY A 202 -15.72 -4.32 -14.23
C GLY A 202 -14.61 -3.64 -15.03
N LEU A 203 -13.34 -3.82 -14.64
CA LEU A 203 -12.17 -3.20 -15.27
C LEU A 203 -11.62 -4.04 -16.44
N MET A 204 -12.01 -5.30 -16.50
CA MET A 204 -11.58 -6.27 -17.51
C MET A 204 -12.80 -7.04 -18.03
N LYS A 205 -12.82 -7.35 -19.33
CA LYS A 205 -13.93 -8.05 -19.98
C LYS A 205 -13.43 -9.29 -20.70
N LYS A 206 -14.18 -10.39 -20.56
CA LYS A 206 -13.98 -11.59 -21.39
C LYS A 206 -14.76 -11.46 -22.70
N MET A 207 -14.12 -11.76 -23.82
CA MET A 207 -14.73 -11.76 -25.15
C MET A 207 -13.97 -12.69 -26.12
N THR A 208 -14.62 -13.13 -27.19
CA THR A 208 -13.96 -13.87 -28.27
C THR A 208 -13.06 -12.96 -29.11
N GLY A 209 -12.07 -13.50 -29.82
CA GLY A 209 -11.22 -12.68 -30.69
C GLY A 209 -11.98 -11.95 -31.81
N LYS A 210 -13.12 -12.49 -32.27
CA LYS A 210 -14.00 -11.82 -33.24
C LYS A 210 -14.72 -10.62 -32.63
N GLU A 211 -15.16 -10.73 -31.38
CA GLU A 211 -15.72 -9.60 -30.64
C GLU A 211 -14.66 -8.54 -30.34
N LEU A 212 -13.42 -8.96 -30.02
CA LEU A 212 -12.29 -8.05 -29.85
C LEU A 212 -11.99 -7.25 -31.12
N ALA A 213 -11.92 -7.91 -32.29
CA ALA A 213 -11.74 -7.20 -33.57
C ALA A 213 -12.84 -6.16 -33.80
N LYS A 214 -14.10 -6.52 -33.53
CA LYS A 214 -15.25 -5.62 -33.62
C LYS A 214 -15.16 -4.44 -32.63
N GLU A 215 -14.73 -4.68 -31.39
CA GLU A 215 -14.56 -3.63 -30.37
C GLU A 215 -13.43 -2.65 -30.73
N ILE A 216 -12.34 -3.16 -31.31
CA ILE A 216 -11.24 -2.33 -31.83
C ILE A 216 -11.72 -1.51 -33.03
N GLY A 217 -12.58 -2.08 -33.87
CA GLY A 217 -13.01 -1.48 -35.13
C GLY A 217 -12.18 -1.94 -36.34
N CYS A 218 -11.46 -3.06 -36.21
CA CYS A 218 -10.70 -3.68 -37.30
C CYS A 218 -11.37 -4.97 -37.82
N THR A 219 -10.88 -5.52 -38.93
CA THR A 219 -11.39 -6.80 -39.45
C THR A 219 -10.78 -7.98 -38.67
N PRO A 220 -11.50 -9.12 -38.54
CA PRO A 220 -10.92 -10.33 -37.96
C PRO A 220 -9.63 -10.76 -38.65
N ASP A 221 -9.54 -10.63 -39.98
CA ASP A 221 -8.34 -10.96 -40.74
C ASP A 221 -7.15 -10.06 -40.39
N HIS A 222 -7.39 -8.76 -40.13
CA HIS A 222 -6.34 -7.84 -39.70
C HIS A 222 -5.76 -8.26 -38.35
N LEU A 223 -6.62 -8.49 -37.35
CA LEU A 223 -6.19 -8.90 -36.01
C LEU A 223 -5.51 -10.28 -36.03
N GLN A 224 -6.04 -11.24 -36.79
CA GLN A 224 -5.38 -12.54 -36.99
C GLN A 224 -4.00 -12.38 -37.66
N GLY A 225 -3.84 -11.39 -38.55
CA GLY A 225 -2.56 -11.00 -39.14
C GLY A 225 -1.55 -10.56 -38.08
N THR A 226 -1.96 -9.69 -37.15
CA THR A 226 -1.15 -9.25 -36.00
C THR A 226 -0.70 -10.45 -35.16
N PHE A 227 -1.61 -11.37 -34.84
CA PHE A 227 -1.30 -12.56 -34.04
C PHE A 227 -0.38 -13.54 -34.77
N LYS A 228 -0.62 -13.82 -36.05
CA LYS A 228 0.26 -14.67 -36.87
C LYS A 228 1.67 -14.11 -36.94
N LYS A 229 1.81 -12.79 -37.10
CA LYS A 229 3.12 -12.12 -37.10
C LYS A 229 3.81 -12.27 -35.74
N TYR A 230 3.09 -12.02 -34.65
CA TYR A 230 3.61 -12.23 -33.29
C TYR A 230 4.08 -13.66 -33.06
N ASN A 231 3.29 -14.67 -33.46
CA ASN A 231 3.63 -16.08 -33.31
C ASN A 231 4.90 -16.45 -34.11
N LYS A 232 5.04 -15.98 -35.36
CA LYS A 232 6.27 -16.21 -36.14
C LYS A 232 7.51 -15.59 -35.50
N ILE A 233 7.35 -14.41 -34.89
CA ILE A 233 8.42 -13.75 -34.14
C ILE A 233 8.79 -14.60 -32.92
N ALA A 234 7.80 -15.06 -32.14
CA ALA A 234 8.01 -15.92 -30.97
C ALA A 234 8.70 -17.26 -31.33
N GLU A 235 8.42 -17.81 -32.51
CA GLU A 235 9.06 -19.01 -33.05
C GLU A 235 10.46 -18.76 -33.64
N GLY A 236 10.96 -17.52 -33.62
CA GLY A 236 12.26 -17.14 -34.19
C GLY A 236 12.31 -17.10 -35.72
N LYS A 237 11.15 -17.15 -36.39
CA LYS A 237 11.04 -17.12 -37.86
C LYS A 237 11.13 -15.70 -38.43
N GLU A 238 10.78 -14.69 -37.64
CA GLU A 238 10.88 -13.26 -37.97
C GLU A 238 11.53 -12.50 -36.82
N LYS A 239 12.21 -11.37 -37.11
CA LYS A 239 12.76 -10.50 -36.06
C LYS A 239 11.67 -9.60 -35.48
N ASP A 240 11.64 -9.45 -34.15
CA ASP A 240 10.72 -8.50 -33.52
C ASP A 240 11.16 -7.05 -33.83
N PRO A 241 10.28 -6.20 -34.38
CA PRO A 241 10.63 -4.81 -34.70
C PRO A 241 10.87 -3.95 -33.46
N TYR A 242 10.46 -4.40 -32.26
CA TYR A 242 10.62 -3.69 -31.00
C TYR A 242 11.71 -4.28 -30.10
N GLY A 243 12.36 -5.36 -30.54
CA GLY A 243 13.45 -6.01 -29.82
C GLY A 243 13.01 -6.97 -28.70
N LYS A 244 11.73 -7.40 -28.68
CA LYS A 244 11.21 -8.38 -27.71
C LYS A 244 11.97 -9.70 -27.79
N LYS A 245 12.34 -10.23 -26.61
CA LYS A 245 13.14 -11.46 -26.47
C LYS A 245 12.42 -12.64 -25.83
N PHE A 246 11.46 -12.37 -24.94
CA PHE A 246 10.78 -13.40 -24.16
C PHE A 246 9.31 -13.45 -24.55
N PHE A 247 8.80 -14.67 -24.73
CA PHE A 247 7.46 -14.95 -25.22
C PHE A 247 6.86 -16.07 -24.37
N HIS A 248 5.73 -15.81 -23.73
CA HIS A 248 5.02 -16.78 -22.90
C HIS A 248 3.58 -16.99 -23.41
N ASN A 249 3.01 -18.14 -23.08
CA ASN A 249 1.60 -18.48 -23.31
C ASN A 249 1.09 -18.35 -24.77
N GLY A 250 1.99 -18.42 -25.76
CA GLY A 250 1.65 -18.51 -27.17
C GLY A 250 1.25 -19.94 -27.63
N PRO A 251 0.89 -20.11 -28.91
CA PRO A 251 0.54 -19.06 -29.86
C PRO A 251 -0.76 -18.33 -29.46
N VAL A 252 -0.95 -17.12 -30.00
CA VAL A 252 -2.19 -16.34 -29.89
C VAL A 252 -2.99 -16.50 -31.20
N ASP A 253 -4.30 -16.67 -31.11
CA ASP A 253 -5.17 -16.86 -32.27
C ASP A 253 -6.52 -16.17 -32.07
N ILE A 254 -7.14 -15.69 -33.15
CA ILE A 254 -8.42 -14.98 -33.11
C ILE A 254 -9.60 -15.88 -32.71
N ASP A 255 -9.48 -17.19 -32.91
CA ASP A 255 -10.50 -18.14 -32.47
C ASP A 255 -10.38 -18.48 -30.96
N ASP A 256 -9.44 -17.84 -30.24
CA ASP A 256 -9.32 -17.92 -28.77
C ASP A 256 -10.28 -16.94 -28.05
N ASP A 257 -10.44 -17.17 -26.76
CA ASP A 257 -11.06 -16.25 -25.81
C ASP A 257 -10.00 -15.29 -25.23
N PHE A 258 -10.41 -14.05 -25.00
CA PHE A 258 -9.55 -13.00 -24.47
C PHE A 258 -10.13 -12.32 -23.25
N HIS A 259 -9.27 -12.03 -22.27
CA HIS A 259 -9.52 -10.98 -21.28
C HIS A 259 -8.90 -9.67 -21.74
N VAL A 260 -9.69 -8.61 -21.75
CA VAL A 260 -9.35 -7.32 -22.37
C VAL A 260 -9.59 -6.20 -21.37
N ALA A 261 -8.63 -5.30 -21.23
CA ALA A 261 -8.76 -4.10 -20.41
C ALA A 261 -8.13 -2.88 -21.09
N VAL A 262 -8.76 -1.73 -20.92
CA VAL A 262 -8.26 -0.46 -21.46
C VAL A 262 -7.20 0.11 -20.52
N MET A 263 -6.09 0.54 -21.08
CA MET A 263 -4.91 0.99 -20.34
C MET A 263 -4.61 2.45 -20.61
N GLU A 264 -4.14 3.15 -19.57
CA GLU A 264 -3.49 4.44 -19.70
C GLU A 264 -2.24 4.53 -18.80
N PRO A 265 -1.27 5.39 -19.15
CA PRO A 265 -0.15 5.64 -18.26
C PRO A 265 -0.55 6.45 -17.01
N VAL A 266 -0.04 6.05 -15.85
CA VAL A 266 -0.44 6.56 -14.52
C VAL A 266 0.75 6.81 -13.61
N LEU A 267 0.68 7.83 -12.74
CA LEU A 267 1.64 8.05 -11.65
C LEU A 267 1.62 6.85 -10.69
N HIS A 268 2.81 6.35 -10.35
CA HIS A 268 2.90 5.13 -9.58
C HIS A 268 3.90 5.17 -8.43
N PHE A 269 5.10 5.69 -8.65
CA PHE A 269 6.17 5.65 -7.64
C PHE A 269 7.09 6.86 -7.75
N THR A 270 7.55 7.37 -6.62
CA THR A 270 8.51 8.47 -6.51
C THR A 270 9.86 7.90 -6.06
N MET A 271 10.82 7.80 -7.00
CA MET A 271 12.17 7.30 -6.70
C MET A 271 13.04 8.37 -6.04
N GLY A 272 12.77 9.63 -6.38
CA GLY A 272 13.27 10.78 -5.65
C GLY A 272 12.70 10.84 -4.25
N GLY A 273 13.50 11.33 -3.31
CA GLY A 273 13.10 11.41 -1.92
C GLY A 273 14.18 12.05 -1.06
N ILE A 274 14.13 11.77 0.23
CA ILE A 274 15.11 12.26 1.19
C ILE A 274 16.41 11.46 1.09
N GLU A 275 17.53 12.17 1.04
CA GLU A 275 18.86 11.57 1.01
C GLU A 275 19.18 10.90 2.35
N ILE A 276 19.57 9.63 2.29
CA ILE A 276 19.98 8.83 3.45
C ILE A 276 21.36 8.20 3.22
N ASN A 277 22.08 7.93 4.31
CA ASN A 277 23.27 7.08 4.26
C ASN A 277 22.92 5.58 4.40
N ALA A 278 23.94 4.72 4.43
CA ALA A 278 23.79 3.27 4.56
C ALA A 278 23.14 2.82 5.89
N ASP A 279 23.16 3.68 6.92
CA ASP A 279 22.54 3.46 8.22
C ASP A 279 21.12 4.07 8.28
N ALA A 280 20.54 4.42 7.13
CA ALA A 280 19.24 5.06 6.98
C ALA A 280 19.10 6.41 7.71
N GLN A 281 20.20 7.07 8.05
CA GLN A 281 20.20 8.40 8.65
C GLN A 281 19.96 9.47 7.59
N ILE A 282 19.07 10.42 7.89
CA ILE A 282 18.77 11.52 6.98
C ILE A 282 19.93 12.51 6.95
N LEU A 283 20.37 12.88 5.73
CA LEU A 283 21.44 13.85 5.53
C LEU A 283 20.91 15.29 5.43
N ASN A 284 21.63 16.21 6.07
CA ASN A 284 21.40 17.64 6.00
C ASN A 284 22.16 18.28 4.81
N GLN A 285 21.96 19.58 4.60
CA GLN A 285 22.62 20.36 3.53
C GLN A 285 24.15 20.33 3.52
N ASP A 286 24.79 20.04 4.67
CA ASP A 286 26.24 19.89 4.75
C ASP A 286 26.70 18.45 4.42
N GLY A 287 25.79 17.56 4.03
CA GLY A 287 26.04 16.13 3.82
C GLY A 287 26.25 15.35 5.12
N LYS A 288 25.88 15.92 6.27
CA LYS A 288 26.03 15.29 7.59
C LYS A 288 24.70 14.69 8.05
N PRO A 289 24.71 13.55 8.76
CA PRO A 289 23.49 12.97 9.29
C PRO A 289 22.90 13.86 10.40
N PHE A 290 21.57 14.01 10.42
CA PHE A 290 20.87 14.51 11.60
C PHE A 290 20.99 13.51 12.75
N GLU A 291 21.24 14.00 13.96
CA GLU A 291 21.28 13.15 15.14
C GLU A 291 19.86 12.74 15.52
N GLY A 292 19.59 11.43 15.56
CA GLY A 292 18.29 10.89 15.99
C GLY A 292 17.19 10.86 14.91
N LEU A 293 17.50 11.06 13.63
CA LEU A 293 16.52 11.07 12.54
C LEU A 293 16.89 10.09 11.41
N TYR A 294 15.93 9.22 11.08
CA TYR A 294 16.08 8.13 10.12
C TYR A 294 14.90 8.10 9.14
N ALA A 295 15.09 7.47 7.99
CA ALA A 295 14.08 7.34 6.95
C ALA A 295 14.14 6.00 6.24
N CYS A 296 12.99 5.48 5.83
CA CYS A 296 12.92 4.25 5.05
C CYS A 296 11.73 4.22 4.07
N GLY A 297 11.74 3.23 3.18
CA GLY A 297 10.71 3.06 2.16
C GLY A 297 10.77 4.15 1.08
N GLU A 298 9.63 4.43 0.45
CA GLU A 298 9.52 5.42 -0.64
C GLU A 298 9.79 6.87 -0.20
N LEU A 299 9.85 7.15 1.11
CA LEU A 299 10.29 8.46 1.57
C LEU A 299 11.75 8.74 1.23
N ALA A 300 12.59 7.71 1.22
CA ALA A 300 14.02 7.80 0.97
C ALA A 300 14.34 7.76 -0.54
N GLY A 301 15.23 8.64 -0.98
CA GLY A 301 15.73 8.69 -2.35
C GLY A 301 17.05 7.91 -2.54
N GLY A 302 17.47 7.75 -3.79
CA GLY A 302 18.78 7.17 -4.17
C GLY A 302 18.82 5.65 -4.33
N VAL A 303 17.88 4.90 -3.72
CA VAL A 303 17.85 3.42 -3.79
C VAL A 303 17.53 2.90 -5.19
N HIS A 304 16.68 3.60 -5.93
CA HIS A 304 16.14 3.14 -7.22
C HIS A 304 16.67 3.92 -8.42
N GLY A 305 17.45 4.98 -8.18
CA GLY A 305 17.98 5.87 -9.23
C GLY A 305 16.88 6.37 -10.17
N ALA A 306 17.17 6.32 -11.48
CA ALA A 306 16.29 6.90 -12.50
C ALA A 306 15.00 6.10 -12.76
N ASN A 307 15.00 4.78 -12.53
CA ASN A 307 13.84 3.93 -12.84
C ASN A 307 13.79 2.69 -11.96
N ARG A 308 12.71 2.54 -11.19
CA ARG A 308 12.50 1.40 -10.30
C ARG A 308 12.08 0.15 -11.06
N LEU A 309 12.70 -1.00 -10.75
CA LEU A 309 12.27 -2.32 -11.26
C LEU A 309 11.00 -2.83 -10.57
N GLY A 310 10.16 -3.55 -11.31
CA GLY A 310 9.02 -4.27 -10.75
C GLY A 310 9.45 -5.21 -9.60
N GLY A 311 8.66 -5.25 -8.52
CA GLY A 311 8.96 -6.08 -7.34
C GLY A 311 9.96 -5.53 -6.32
N SER A 312 10.79 -4.53 -6.67
CA SER A 312 11.86 -4.07 -5.76
C SER A 312 11.39 -3.15 -4.61
N SER A 313 10.23 -2.51 -4.70
CA SER A 313 9.77 -1.51 -3.70
C SER A 313 9.48 -2.13 -2.35
N LEU A 314 8.68 -3.21 -2.30
CA LEU A 314 8.33 -3.88 -1.04
C LEU A 314 9.55 -4.48 -0.35
N LEU A 315 10.48 -5.03 -1.13
CA LEU A 315 11.77 -5.48 -0.61
C LEU A 315 12.56 -4.31 0.01
N GLY A 316 12.57 -3.15 -0.67
CA GLY A 316 13.14 -1.91 -0.13
C GLY A 316 12.53 -1.51 1.21
N CYS A 317 11.20 -1.54 1.34
CA CYS A 317 10.53 -1.24 2.61
C CYS A 317 10.98 -2.18 3.75
N VAL A 318 11.06 -3.49 3.49
CA VAL A 318 11.48 -4.47 4.50
C VAL A 318 12.94 -4.27 4.91
N VAL A 319 13.84 -4.16 3.94
CA VAL A 319 15.28 -4.06 4.21
C VAL A 319 15.61 -2.75 4.91
N TYR A 320 15.22 -1.61 4.33
CA TYR A 320 15.54 -0.31 4.90
C TYR A 320 14.73 0.00 6.17
N GLY A 321 13.53 -0.58 6.32
CA GLY A 321 12.79 -0.52 7.59
C GLY A 321 13.56 -1.18 8.74
N ARG A 322 14.17 -2.35 8.48
CA ARG A 322 15.02 -3.02 9.47
C ARG A 322 16.30 -2.22 9.77
N VAL A 323 16.98 -1.72 8.74
CA VAL A 323 18.19 -0.90 8.91
C VAL A 323 17.90 0.36 9.73
N ALA A 324 16.80 1.05 9.45
CA ALA A 324 16.41 2.24 10.20
C ALA A 324 16.07 1.92 11.66
N GLY A 325 15.36 0.81 11.91
CA GLY A 325 15.08 0.32 13.25
C GLY A 325 16.35 -0.01 14.04
N ASP A 326 17.24 -0.81 13.46
CA ASP A 326 18.52 -1.21 14.07
C ASP A 326 19.39 0.01 14.38
N SER A 327 19.45 0.98 13.46
CA SER A 327 20.24 2.20 13.62
C SER A 327 19.68 3.12 14.70
N ALA A 328 18.34 3.28 14.76
CA ALA A 328 17.67 4.03 15.81
C ALA A 328 17.87 3.38 17.20
N SER A 329 17.79 2.04 17.29
CA SER A 329 18.07 1.31 18.52
C SER A 329 19.54 1.43 18.95
N ASN A 330 20.48 1.32 18.02
CA ASN A 330 21.91 1.52 18.30
C ASN A 330 22.19 2.93 18.82
N TYR A 331 21.54 3.96 18.26
CA TYR A 331 21.64 5.33 18.76
C TYR A 331 21.16 5.47 20.20
N LEU A 332 20.02 4.86 20.57
CA LEU A 332 19.55 4.83 21.96
C LEU A 332 20.57 4.16 22.88
N PHE A 333 21.12 3.01 22.48
CA PHE A 333 22.12 2.28 23.27
C PHE A 333 23.40 3.09 23.47
N GLN A 334 23.90 3.75 22.43
CA GLN A 334 25.07 4.61 22.53
C GLN A 334 24.85 5.81 23.46
N ASN A 335 23.66 6.42 23.42
CA ASN A 335 23.34 7.53 24.31
C ASN A 335 23.30 7.10 25.77
N ALA A 336 22.77 5.92 26.07
CA ALA A 336 22.82 5.35 27.41
C ALA A 336 24.26 5.12 27.91
N LEU A 337 25.14 4.62 27.03
CA LEU A 337 26.56 4.41 27.36
C LEU A 337 27.34 5.72 27.58
N LYS A 338 26.98 6.79 26.85
CA LYS A 338 27.63 8.11 26.93
C LYS A 338 27.11 8.98 28.07
N GLY A 339 25.96 8.64 28.67
CA GLY A 339 25.43 9.34 29.84
C GLY A 339 26.44 9.41 30.98
N ASN A 340 26.50 10.55 31.66
CA ASN A 340 27.43 10.85 32.77
C ASN A 340 27.08 10.12 34.08
N LEU A 341 26.46 8.94 33.95
CA LEU A 341 26.05 8.07 35.03
C LEU A 341 27.24 7.17 35.41
N GLY A 342 27.50 7.03 36.71
CA GLY A 342 28.54 6.12 37.21
C GLY A 342 28.31 4.69 36.73
N SER A 343 29.36 3.87 36.69
CA SER A 343 29.31 2.49 36.18
C SER A 343 28.19 1.64 36.78
N ALA A 344 27.84 1.86 38.06
CA ALA A 344 26.72 1.20 38.73
C ALA A 344 25.33 1.66 38.24
N SER A 345 25.17 2.95 37.91
CA SER A 345 23.94 3.50 37.34
C SER A 345 23.75 3.07 35.88
N ARG A 346 24.84 2.88 35.12
CA ARG A 346 24.79 2.30 33.76
C ARG A 346 24.33 0.83 33.78
N LEU A 347 24.72 0.07 34.80
CA LEU A 347 24.23 -1.30 35.05
C LEU A 347 22.76 -1.33 35.49
N GLY A 348 22.29 -0.30 36.20
CA GLY A 348 20.87 -0.17 36.59
C GLY A 348 19.94 0.22 35.43
N GLN A 349 20.42 1.06 34.50
CA GLN A 349 19.67 1.45 33.28
C GLN A 349 19.67 0.38 32.18
N ILE A 350 20.61 -0.56 32.23
CA ILE A 350 20.67 -1.70 31.34
C ILE A 350 20.40 -2.93 32.23
N SER A 351 19.17 -3.05 32.71
CA SER A 351 18.76 -4.27 33.40
C SER A 351 18.59 -5.36 32.34
N LEU A 352 19.65 -6.13 32.13
CA LEU A 352 19.69 -7.24 31.18
C LEU A 352 18.98 -8.43 31.83
N HIS A 353 17.68 -8.59 31.57
CA HIS A 353 16.97 -9.78 32.01
C HIS A 353 17.22 -10.91 31.00
N ILE A 354 18.03 -11.88 31.41
CA ILE A 354 18.07 -13.19 30.77
C ILE A 354 17.04 -14.04 31.49
N ASP A 355 15.84 -14.15 30.92
CA ASP A 355 14.80 -15.04 31.44
C ASP A 355 15.19 -16.50 31.12
N PRO A 356 15.55 -17.33 32.11
CA PRO A 356 15.92 -18.72 31.85
C PRO A 356 14.73 -19.58 31.39
N SER A 357 13.49 -19.09 31.52
CA SER A 357 12.29 -19.74 30.97
C SER A 357 12.04 -19.43 29.49
N GLN A 358 12.72 -18.41 28.92
CA GLN A 358 12.71 -18.06 27.50
C GLN A 358 14.13 -18.00 26.91
N PRO A 359 14.79 -19.16 26.71
CA PRO A 359 16.15 -19.21 26.19
C PRO A 359 16.24 -18.51 24.82
N GLY A 360 17.11 -17.49 24.73
CA GLY A 360 17.35 -16.71 23.51
C GLY A 360 16.70 -15.30 23.49
N LYS A 361 15.89 -14.94 24.50
CA LYS A 361 15.33 -13.58 24.63
C LYS A 361 16.14 -12.77 25.65
N ILE A 362 16.69 -11.64 25.21
CA ILE A 362 17.33 -10.63 26.07
C ILE A 362 16.40 -9.42 26.11
N SER A 363 15.85 -9.08 27.28
CA SER A 363 15.14 -7.83 27.48
C SER A 363 16.04 -6.78 28.14
N VAL A 364 15.92 -5.54 27.68
CA VAL A 364 16.60 -4.38 28.27
C VAL A 364 15.52 -3.40 28.70
N GLU A 365 15.40 -3.18 30.00
CA GLU A 365 14.52 -2.16 30.59
C GLU A 365 15.31 -0.89 30.88
N TRP A 366 14.76 0.26 30.48
CA TRP A 366 15.38 1.58 30.61
C TRP A 366 14.69 2.35 31.74
N ASP A 367 15.33 2.46 32.91
CA ASP A 367 14.82 3.28 34.01
C ASP A 367 15.54 4.64 34.08
N SER A 368 14.78 5.73 34.24
CA SER A 368 15.29 7.10 34.24
C SER A 368 15.37 7.75 35.63
N GLN A 369 15.13 7.01 36.72
CA GLN A 369 15.19 7.57 38.08
C GLN A 369 16.46 7.22 38.87
N SER A 370 17.06 8.26 39.43
CA SER A 370 18.20 8.22 40.33
C SER A 370 17.88 7.53 41.66
N SER A 371 18.78 6.64 42.08
CA SER A 371 18.74 5.82 43.29
C SER A 371 18.49 6.59 44.60
N GLY A 372 17.51 6.11 45.38
CA GLY A 372 17.40 6.30 46.83
C GLY A 372 17.27 4.93 47.50
N THR A 373 18.06 4.69 48.53
CA THR A 373 18.21 3.42 49.26
C THR A 373 16.98 3.00 50.06
N GLY A 374 16.64 1.71 50.01
CA GLY A 374 15.98 1.00 51.12
C GLY A 374 14.53 0.57 50.89
N ASP A 375 14.33 -0.75 51.02
CA ASP A 375 13.09 -1.48 51.27
C ASP A 375 12.09 -1.77 50.12
N LYS A 376 11.92 -3.08 49.94
CA LYS A 376 10.82 -3.85 49.32
C LYS A 376 10.36 -3.41 47.93
N VAL A 377 10.57 -4.32 46.99
CA VAL A 377 9.97 -4.34 45.65
C VAL A 377 8.45 -4.23 45.77
N ALA A 378 7.95 -3.01 45.72
CA ALA A 378 6.59 -2.70 45.30
C ALA A 378 6.68 -2.42 43.79
N GLN A 379 5.83 -3.09 43.00
CA GLN A 379 5.62 -2.74 41.60
C GLN A 379 5.24 -1.26 41.52
N GLN A 380 6.21 -0.43 41.13
CA GLN A 380 6.01 0.98 40.89
C GLN A 380 5.79 1.16 39.39
N SER A 381 4.54 1.44 39.04
CA SER A 381 4.10 1.83 37.71
C SER A 381 4.93 3.02 37.22
N GLN A 382 5.74 2.83 36.18
CA GLN A 382 6.28 3.94 35.41
C GLN A 382 5.11 4.73 34.81
N THR A 383 4.89 5.94 35.30
CA THR A 383 3.96 6.90 34.70
C THR A 383 4.60 7.43 33.42
N SER A 384 4.12 6.95 32.29
CA SER A 384 4.38 7.52 30.97
C SER A 384 4.03 9.02 30.96
N ALA A 385 4.93 9.86 30.47
CA ALA A 385 4.70 11.29 30.25
C ALA A 385 3.90 11.56 28.95
N GLY A 386 2.96 10.67 28.62
CA GLY A 386 1.86 10.91 27.68
C GLY A 386 0.56 10.89 28.47
N PRO A 387 -0.52 11.55 28.03
CA PRO A 387 -1.78 11.50 28.75
C PRO A 387 -2.24 10.05 28.86
N VAL A 388 -2.11 9.48 30.06
CA VAL A 388 -2.78 8.24 30.43
C VAL A 388 -4.27 8.55 30.34
N LEU A 389 -4.92 8.04 29.30
CA LEU A 389 -6.38 8.09 29.17
C LEU A 389 -6.96 7.54 30.48
N LYS A 390 -7.66 8.40 31.23
CA LYS A 390 -8.44 7.97 32.37
C LYS A 390 -9.47 6.96 31.86
N ASN A 391 -9.47 5.76 32.42
CA ASN A 391 -10.57 4.82 32.22
C ASN A 391 -11.88 5.51 32.60
N GLY A 392 -12.77 5.71 31.62
CA GLY A 392 -14.12 6.23 31.83
C GLY A 392 -14.38 7.70 31.47
N ALA A 393 -13.56 8.35 30.63
CA ALA A 393 -13.96 9.62 30.02
C ALA A 393 -14.73 9.35 28.71
N ASP A 394 -16.06 9.34 28.79
CA ASP A 394 -16.95 9.51 27.64
C ASP A 394 -16.71 10.90 27.03
N SER A 395 -15.73 10.98 26.14
CA SER A 395 -15.61 12.06 25.17
C SER A 395 -16.30 11.56 23.89
N SER A 396 -17.17 12.38 23.31
CA SER A 396 -17.88 12.07 22.06
C SER A 396 -16.87 11.76 20.94
N ASP A 397 -16.68 10.47 20.70
CA ASP A 397 -15.52 9.80 20.09
C ASP A 397 -15.71 9.53 18.58
N PRO A 398 -14.95 10.20 17.67
CA PRO A 398 -14.86 9.85 16.26
C PRO A 398 -13.78 8.80 15.96
N GLY A 399 -13.22 8.16 17.00
CA GLY A 399 -12.21 7.11 16.97
C GLY A 399 -12.74 5.68 16.95
N LYS A 400 -14.05 5.46 16.76
CA LYS A 400 -14.63 4.13 16.52
C LYS A 400 -14.27 3.55 15.15
N VAL A 401 -12.99 3.37 14.86
CA VAL A 401 -12.61 2.07 14.29
C VAL A 401 -12.54 1.18 15.52
N SER A 402 -13.48 0.25 15.69
CA SER A 402 -13.49 -0.66 16.84
C SER A 402 -12.07 -1.16 17.10
N LYS A 403 -11.64 -1.19 18.37
CA LYS A 403 -10.46 -1.98 18.73
C LYS A 403 -10.63 -3.36 18.07
N PRO A 404 -9.56 -3.93 17.46
CA PRO A 404 -9.66 -5.25 16.88
C PRO A 404 -10.36 -6.19 17.86
N THR A 405 -11.49 -6.75 17.47
CA THR A 405 -12.18 -7.73 18.31
C THR A 405 -11.39 -9.02 18.19
N LYS A 406 -11.17 -9.73 19.30
CA LYS A 406 -10.57 -11.06 19.23
C LYS A 406 -11.50 -11.96 18.41
N PRO A 407 -11.04 -12.61 17.32
CA PRO A 407 -11.90 -13.45 16.50
C PRO A 407 -12.69 -14.49 17.30
N SER A 408 -12.09 -15.04 18.36
CA SER A 408 -12.72 -15.99 19.30
C SER A 408 -13.98 -15.49 20.01
N GLU A 409 -14.19 -14.17 20.07
CA GLU A 409 -15.34 -13.54 20.74
C GLU A 409 -16.44 -13.13 19.75
N PHE A 410 -16.18 -13.20 18.44
CA PHE A 410 -17.11 -12.78 17.41
C PHE A 410 -18.24 -13.81 17.23
N LYS A 411 -19.47 -13.29 17.07
CA LYS A 411 -20.66 -14.09 16.78
C LYS A 411 -21.51 -13.37 15.74
N VAL A 412 -21.98 -14.12 14.74
CA VAL A 412 -22.95 -13.61 13.77
C VAL A 412 -24.32 -13.51 14.45
N PRO A 413 -25.00 -12.35 14.43
CA PRO A 413 -26.36 -12.22 14.98
C PRO A 413 -27.34 -13.18 14.31
N GLU A 414 -28.31 -13.69 15.07
CA GLU A 414 -29.32 -14.63 14.56
C GLU A 414 -30.35 -13.99 13.62
N LYS A 415 -30.32 -12.65 13.48
CA LYS A 415 -31.22 -11.92 12.60
C LYS A 415 -31.01 -12.35 11.15
N GLU A 416 -32.09 -12.66 10.45
CA GLU A 416 -32.05 -13.15 9.08
C GLU A 416 -32.57 -12.11 8.09
N PHE A 417 -31.94 -12.03 6.92
CA PHE A 417 -32.32 -11.13 5.83
C PHE A 417 -32.38 -11.89 4.51
N THR A 418 -33.31 -11.55 3.62
CA THR A 418 -33.31 -12.07 2.25
C THR A 418 -32.38 -11.25 1.35
N MET A 419 -31.90 -11.84 0.25
CA MET A 419 -31.11 -11.09 -0.74
C MET A 419 -31.90 -9.95 -1.39
N GLU A 420 -33.24 -10.05 -1.45
CA GLU A 420 -34.12 -8.99 -1.92
C GLU A 420 -34.18 -7.80 -0.96
N GLU A 421 -34.04 -8.05 0.35
CA GLU A 421 -33.91 -6.99 1.35
C GLU A 421 -32.55 -6.32 1.20
N VAL A 422 -31.45 -7.09 1.16
CA VAL A 422 -30.09 -6.58 0.96
C VAL A 422 -30.00 -5.72 -0.30
N ALA A 423 -30.59 -6.16 -1.42
CA ALA A 423 -30.55 -5.45 -2.70
C ALA A 423 -31.16 -4.04 -2.68
N LYS A 424 -31.98 -3.70 -1.68
CA LYS A 424 -32.56 -2.35 -1.50
C LYS A 424 -31.54 -1.35 -0.94
N HIS A 425 -30.53 -1.84 -0.21
CA HIS A 425 -29.49 -1.05 0.43
C HIS A 425 -28.28 -0.90 -0.53
N ASN A 426 -28.50 -0.11 -1.59
CA ASN A 426 -27.59 0.02 -2.73
C ASN A 426 -27.10 1.46 -3.00
N LYS A 427 -27.05 2.30 -1.95
CA LYS A 427 -26.64 3.71 -2.03
C LYS A 427 -25.45 3.99 -1.12
N LYS A 428 -24.76 5.10 -1.35
CA LYS A 428 -23.59 5.49 -0.53
C LYS A 428 -23.94 5.62 0.96
N GLU A 429 -25.09 6.19 1.26
CA GLU A 429 -25.56 6.44 2.64
C GLU A 429 -26.34 5.26 3.22
N ASP A 430 -26.56 4.20 2.43
CA ASP A 430 -27.36 3.03 2.78
C ASP A 430 -26.84 1.81 1.99
N LEU A 431 -25.74 1.24 2.49
CA LEU A 431 -24.88 0.31 1.78
C LEU A 431 -24.73 -1.01 2.55
N TRP A 432 -25.42 -2.05 2.09
CA TRP A 432 -25.24 -3.39 2.63
C TRP A 432 -24.50 -4.30 1.66
N VAL A 433 -23.74 -5.24 2.20
CA VAL A 433 -23.06 -6.29 1.45
C VAL A 433 -23.26 -7.63 2.14
N VAL A 434 -23.15 -8.72 1.36
CA VAL A 434 -23.10 -10.09 1.92
C VAL A 434 -21.71 -10.67 1.71
N VAL A 435 -21.15 -11.29 2.74
CA VAL A 435 -19.88 -12.04 2.65
C VAL A 435 -20.04 -13.36 3.39
N LYS A 436 -19.81 -14.49 2.70
CA LYS A 436 -19.90 -15.84 3.26
C LYS A 436 -21.21 -16.09 4.03
N GLY A 437 -22.33 -15.60 3.49
CA GLY A 437 -23.66 -15.70 4.09
C GLY A 437 -23.90 -14.75 5.28
N VAL A 438 -22.94 -13.92 5.65
CA VAL A 438 -23.08 -12.86 6.67
C VAL A 438 -23.55 -11.58 6.00
N VAL A 439 -24.53 -10.91 6.61
CA VAL A 439 -25.08 -9.64 6.14
C VAL A 439 -24.43 -8.52 6.95
N MET A 440 -23.85 -7.55 6.23
CA MET A 440 -23.12 -6.44 6.81
C MET A 440 -23.70 -5.10 6.35
N ASP A 441 -23.95 -4.20 7.30
CA ASP A 441 -24.20 -2.78 7.03
C ASP A 441 -22.86 -2.05 7.14
N VAL A 442 -22.35 -1.54 6.01
CA VAL A 442 -21.04 -0.86 5.96
C VAL A 442 -21.18 0.63 5.67
N SER A 443 -22.39 1.18 5.82
CA SER A 443 -22.69 2.59 5.51
C SER A 443 -21.78 3.55 6.27
N ASP A 444 -21.63 3.34 7.58
CA ASP A 444 -20.81 4.19 8.46
C ASP A 444 -19.32 3.85 8.40
N TRP A 445 -18.94 2.76 7.74
CA TRP A 445 -17.55 2.30 7.61
C TRP A 445 -16.98 2.51 6.21
N LEU A 446 -17.79 3.04 5.29
CA LEU A 446 -17.47 3.14 3.87
C LEU A 446 -16.17 3.89 3.59
N ASP A 447 -16.00 5.05 4.21
CA ASP A 447 -14.81 5.90 4.06
C ASP A 447 -13.64 5.42 4.96
N GLU A 448 -13.89 4.49 5.88
CA GLU A 448 -12.87 3.88 6.75
C GLU A 448 -12.29 2.57 6.18
N HIS A 449 -12.92 2.00 5.13
CA HIS A 449 -12.45 0.78 4.48
C HIS A 449 -11.03 0.98 3.90
N PRO A 450 -10.01 0.18 4.28
CA PRO A 450 -8.62 0.37 3.86
C PRO A 450 -8.39 0.32 2.34
N GLY A 451 -9.20 -0.46 1.61
CA GLY A 451 -9.20 -0.50 0.15
C GLY A 451 -9.95 0.67 -0.53
N GLY A 452 -10.39 1.66 0.24
CA GLY A 452 -11.18 2.80 -0.21
C GLY A 452 -12.68 2.49 -0.39
N PRO A 453 -13.53 3.53 -0.41
CA PRO A 453 -14.99 3.38 -0.46
C PRO A 453 -15.47 2.69 -1.75
N GLN A 454 -14.76 2.87 -2.86
CA GLN A 454 -15.12 2.28 -4.14
C GLN A 454 -15.12 0.74 -4.11
N ALA A 455 -14.29 0.13 -3.27
CA ALA A 455 -14.23 -1.32 -3.13
C ALA A 455 -15.57 -1.89 -2.63
N LEU A 456 -16.22 -1.22 -1.68
CA LEU A 456 -17.54 -1.58 -1.16
C LEU A 456 -18.66 -1.14 -2.12
N MET A 457 -18.54 0.04 -2.72
CA MET A 457 -19.53 0.56 -3.68
C MET A 457 -19.71 -0.32 -4.92
N ASN A 458 -18.73 -1.13 -5.28
CA ASN A 458 -18.87 -2.07 -6.40
C ASN A 458 -19.86 -3.22 -6.11
N PHE A 459 -20.16 -3.47 -4.83
CA PHE A 459 -20.98 -4.60 -4.36
C PHE A 459 -22.20 -4.16 -3.54
N MET A 460 -22.61 -2.89 -3.61
CA MET A 460 -23.76 -2.41 -2.83
C MET A 460 -25.03 -3.22 -3.15
N GLY A 461 -25.66 -3.74 -2.11
CA GLY A 461 -26.84 -4.58 -2.20
C GLY A 461 -26.57 -5.97 -2.80
N ARG A 462 -25.32 -6.44 -2.83
CA ARG A 462 -24.93 -7.70 -3.48
C ARG A 462 -24.07 -8.57 -2.56
N ASP A 463 -23.94 -9.83 -2.97
CA ASP A 463 -22.94 -10.75 -2.43
C ASP A 463 -21.57 -10.40 -2.99
N ALA A 464 -20.60 -10.23 -2.09
CA ALA A 464 -19.21 -9.88 -2.33
C ALA A 464 -18.25 -10.98 -1.85
N THR A 465 -18.75 -12.21 -1.60
CA THR A 465 -17.98 -13.32 -1.05
C THR A 465 -16.74 -13.63 -1.87
N GLU A 466 -16.89 -13.75 -3.19
CA GLU A 466 -15.78 -14.12 -4.07
C GLU A 466 -14.67 -13.07 -4.03
N GLU A 467 -15.02 -11.78 -4.08
CA GLU A 467 -14.06 -10.68 -4.02
C GLU A 467 -13.46 -10.48 -2.63
N PHE A 468 -14.20 -10.81 -1.58
CA PHE A 468 -13.68 -10.82 -0.22
C PHE A 468 -12.59 -11.89 -0.09
N GLU A 469 -12.87 -13.14 -0.46
CA GLU A 469 -11.93 -14.28 -0.38
C GLU A 469 -10.67 -14.07 -1.23
N MET A 470 -10.76 -13.29 -2.29
CA MET A 470 -9.60 -12.93 -3.10
C MET A 470 -8.58 -12.04 -2.35
N LEU A 471 -9.02 -11.26 -1.38
CA LEU A 471 -8.21 -10.19 -0.80
C LEU A 471 -8.05 -10.29 0.72
N HIS A 472 -8.92 -11.04 1.37
CA HIS A 472 -9.05 -11.09 2.81
C HIS A 472 -9.16 -12.53 3.28
N ASP A 473 -8.50 -12.83 4.40
CA ASP A 473 -8.76 -14.03 5.17
C ASP A 473 -10.03 -13.84 6.02
N ASP A 474 -10.63 -14.95 6.43
CA ASP A 474 -11.92 -14.96 7.14
C ASP A 474 -11.88 -14.25 8.49
N GLU A 475 -10.70 -14.17 9.12
CA GLU A 475 -10.48 -13.44 10.37
C GLU A 475 -10.68 -11.91 10.23
N VAL A 476 -10.65 -11.37 9.01
CA VAL A 476 -10.74 -9.91 8.77
C VAL A 476 -12.08 -9.34 9.24
N ILE A 477 -13.20 -10.02 8.96
CA ILE A 477 -14.52 -9.57 9.40
C ILE A 477 -14.63 -9.60 10.94
N PRO A 478 -14.39 -10.73 11.61
CA PRO A 478 -14.35 -10.82 13.08
C PRO A 478 -13.44 -9.77 13.71
N LYS A 479 -12.27 -9.53 13.12
CA LYS A 479 -11.26 -8.64 13.71
C LYS A 479 -11.57 -7.16 13.51
N TYR A 480 -11.87 -6.74 12.29
CA TYR A 480 -11.92 -5.32 11.93
C TYR A 480 -13.32 -4.79 11.64
N ALA A 481 -14.27 -5.66 11.28
CA ALA A 481 -15.60 -5.26 10.83
C ALA A 481 -16.74 -5.92 11.63
N ALA A 482 -16.45 -6.48 12.82
CA ALA A 482 -17.45 -7.16 13.65
C ALA A 482 -18.68 -6.29 13.96
N SER A 483 -18.48 -4.98 14.17
CA SER A 483 -19.59 -4.05 14.45
C SER A 483 -20.48 -3.78 13.23
N GLN A 484 -20.01 -4.09 12.03
CA GLN A 484 -20.76 -3.92 10.78
C GLN A 484 -21.67 -5.12 10.50
N VAL A 485 -21.51 -6.23 11.22
CA VAL A 485 -22.27 -7.46 11.01
C VAL A 485 -23.64 -7.35 11.68
N ILE A 486 -24.70 -7.34 10.86
CA ILE A 486 -26.08 -7.15 11.33
C ILE A 486 -26.90 -8.43 11.36
N GLY A 487 -26.42 -9.51 10.73
CA GLY A 487 -27.08 -10.81 10.72
C GLY A 487 -26.57 -11.75 9.64
N ARG A 488 -27.43 -12.64 9.15
CA ARG A 488 -27.12 -13.65 8.13
C ARG A 488 -28.18 -13.72 7.03
N VAL A 489 -27.82 -14.29 5.90
CA VAL A 489 -28.77 -14.54 4.81
C VAL A 489 -29.73 -15.66 5.21
N LYS A 490 -31.03 -15.43 5.01
CA LYS A 490 -32.11 -16.36 5.36
C LYS A 490 -31.91 -17.70 4.65
N GLY A 491 -31.89 -18.78 5.44
CA GLY A 491 -31.71 -20.15 4.92
C GLY A 491 -30.29 -20.50 4.48
N VAL A 492 -29.30 -19.62 4.74
CA VAL A 492 -27.88 -19.86 4.45
C VAL A 492 -27.12 -19.95 5.77
N THR A 493 -26.32 -21.00 5.94
CA THR A 493 -25.39 -21.10 7.06
C THR A 493 -24.13 -20.30 6.74
N PRO A 494 -23.73 -19.32 7.58
CA PRO A 494 -22.48 -18.60 7.37
C PRO A 494 -21.25 -19.52 7.36
N THR A 495 -20.28 -19.22 6.50
CA THR A 495 -19.08 -20.07 6.29
C THR A 495 -17.76 -19.37 6.63
N LEU A 496 -17.79 -18.35 7.48
CA LEU A 496 -16.56 -17.70 7.98
C LEU A 496 -15.82 -18.63 8.96
N GLU A 497 -14.53 -18.88 8.71
CA GLU A 497 -13.63 -19.69 9.54
C GLU A 497 -12.65 -18.78 10.32
N PHE A 498 -12.77 -18.66 11.65
CA PHE A 498 -11.95 -17.76 12.47
C PHE A 498 -11.87 -18.16 13.95
#